data_AF-A0A850MFG4-F1
#
_entry.id   AF-A0A850MFG4-F1
#
_cell.length_a   1.000
_cell.length_b   1.000
_cell.length_c   1.000
_cell.angle_alpha   90.00
_cell.angle_beta   90.00
_cell.angle_gamma   90.00
#
_symmetry.space_group_name_H-M   'P 1'
#
loop_
_entity.id
_entity.type
_entity.pdbx_description
1 polymer ?
#
loop_
_entity_poly.entity_id
_entity_poly.type
_entity_poly.pdbx_seq_one_letter_code
_entity_poly.pdbx_strand_id
1 'polypeptide(L)'
;VPLLASDIGSWDATFTQYTIPLRSGITFHDNSTFNADDVVFTFDRMEWLYNFTGLNPGYYLPYPIELYVFPNGTPIIKDVVKNSDYSVTFNLNDKYAPFEDLLCYPASSILTDTYYNITGGIVEIDDDVMGTGPFVFDHYQLGVELTMHAYANYWQGKAQIDELKFVEIRNDDSRNNALLTGSIDFLKDPLPKMLEAFYTEPDINVLNQGRISP
;
A
#
# COMPACT_ATOMS: atom_id res chain seq x y z
N VAL A 1 2.30 -11.49 8.81
CA VAL A 1 1.11 -12.38 8.76
C VAL A 1 0.66 -12.51 7.31
N PRO A 2 0.23 -13.69 6.83
CA PRO A 2 -0.17 -13.86 5.42
C PRO A 2 -1.44 -13.07 5.06
N LEU A 3 -1.33 -12.15 4.11
CA LEU A 3 -2.44 -11.34 3.56
C LEU A 3 -2.94 -11.91 2.23
N LEU A 4 -2.52 -11.38 1.09
CA LEU A 4 -2.86 -11.94 -0.22
C LEU A 4 -2.21 -13.32 -0.46
N ALA A 5 -1.09 -13.59 0.24
CA ALA A 5 -0.55 -14.93 0.39
C ALA A 5 -1.43 -15.77 1.33
N SER A 6 -1.65 -17.04 0.98
CA SER A 6 -2.44 -17.97 1.79
C SER A 6 -1.65 -18.56 2.96
N ASP A 7 -0.32 -18.63 2.85
CA ASP A 7 0.60 -19.08 3.89
C ASP A 7 1.97 -18.37 3.74
N ILE A 8 2.88 -18.59 4.69
CA ILE A 8 4.29 -18.25 4.50
C ILE A 8 4.85 -19.06 3.31
N GLY A 9 5.73 -18.44 2.53
CA GLY A 9 6.37 -19.09 1.40
C GLY A 9 7.47 -20.06 1.83
N SER A 10 8.12 -20.66 0.83
CA SER A 10 9.24 -21.57 1.04
C SER A 10 10.45 -21.17 0.22
N TRP A 11 11.61 -21.17 0.87
CA TRP A 11 12.91 -20.96 0.22
C TRP A 11 13.44 -22.25 -0.40
N ASP A 12 14.15 -22.10 -1.52
CA ASP A 12 15.03 -23.15 -2.02
C ASP A 12 16.30 -23.31 -1.18
N ALA A 13 17.07 -24.37 -1.44
CA ALA A 13 18.28 -24.67 -0.68
C ALA A 13 19.39 -23.61 -0.85
N THR A 14 19.33 -22.79 -1.89
CA THR A 14 20.29 -21.72 -2.16
C THR A 14 19.86 -20.36 -1.62
N PHE A 15 18.65 -20.23 -1.06
CA PHE A 15 18.07 -18.98 -0.57
C PHE A 15 18.02 -17.87 -1.61
N THR A 16 17.76 -18.26 -2.86
CA THR A 16 17.66 -17.35 -4.02
C THR A 16 16.33 -17.49 -4.74
N GLN A 17 15.51 -18.47 -4.38
CA GLN A 17 14.15 -18.63 -4.89
C GLN A 17 13.18 -18.74 -3.71
N TYR A 18 12.14 -17.92 -3.73
CA TYR A 18 11.10 -17.91 -2.70
C TYR A 18 9.72 -18.12 -3.35
N THR A 19 9.10 -19.27 -3.04
CA THR A 19 7.80 -19.64 -3.60
C THR A 19 6.68 -19.31 -2.62
N ILE A 20 5.69 -18.54 -3.08
CA ILE A 20 4.56 -18.08 -2.26
C ILE A 20 3.25 -18.69 -2.79
N PRO A 21 2.46 -19.35 -1.93
CA PRO A 21 1.08 -19.70 -2.27
C PRO A 21 0.16 -18.48 -2.09
N LEU A 22 -0.70 -18.24 -3.07
CA LEU A 22 -1.65 -17.12 -3.06
C LEU A 22 -3.03 -17.57 -2.56
N ARG A 23 -3.83 -16.63 -2.04
CA ARG A 23 -5.25 -16.87 -1.74
C ARG A 23 -6.07 -16.84 -3.02
N SER A 24 -7.05 -17.73 -3.10
CA SER A 24 -8.09 -17.69 -4.13
C SER A 24 -9.35 -16.98 -3.64
N GLY A 25 -10.22 -16.60 -4.58
CA GLY A 25 -11.53 -15.98 -4.28
C GLY A 25 -11.46 -14.51 -3.84
N ILE A 26 -10.32 -13.84 -4.05
CA ILE A 26 -10.17 -12.40 -3.82
C ILE A 26 -10.52 -11.66 -5.12
N THR A 27 -11.24 -10.55 -4.97
CA THR A 27 -11.58 -9.66 -6.08
C THR A 27 -10.96 -8.28 -5.90
N PHE A 28 -10.63 -7.64 -7.01
CA PHE A 28 -10.38 -6.20 -7.05
C PHE A 28 -11.69 -5.42 -7.00
N HIS A 29 -11.59 -4.11 -6.82
CA HIS A 29 -12.75 -3.21 -6.70
C HIS A 29 -13.70 -3.24 -7.91
N ASP A 30 -13.21 -3.59 -9.11
CA ASP A 30 -14.00 -3.79 -10.33
C ASP A 30 -14.65 -5.19 -10.46
N ASN A 31 -14.43 -6.07 -9.49
CA ASN A 31 -14.80 -7.49 -9.45
C ASN A 31 -13.98 -8.43 -10.33
N SER A 32 -12.89 -7.97 -10.94
CA SER A 32 -11.89 -8.87 -11.51
C SER A 32 -11.25 -9.73 -10.41
N THR A 33 -10.77 -10.92 -10.79
CA THR A 33 -10.25 -11.91 -9.83
C THR A 33 -8.75 -11.76 -9.65
N PHE A 34 -8.30 -11.65 -8.41
CA PHE A 34 -6.88 -11.68 -8.07
C PHE A 34 -6.27 -13.06 -8.32
N ASN A 35 -5.12 -13.09 -8.99
CA ASN A 35 -4.33 -14.29 -9.25
C ASN A 35 -2.82 -13.97 -9.42
N ALA A 36 -2.04 -14.97 -9.83
CA ALA A 36 -0.59 -14.85 -10.01
C ALA A 36 -0.14 -13.87 -11.11
N ASP A 37 -0.95 -13.63 -12.14
CA ASP A 37 -0.66 -12.68 -13.22
C ASP A 37 -0.57 -11.24 -12.68
N ASP A 38 -1.43 -10.85 -11.73
CA ASP A 38 -1.37 -9.55 -11.05
C ASP A 38 -0.06 -9.36 -10.27
N VAL A 39 0.43 -10.44 -9.64
CA VAL A 39 1.70 -10.41 -8.91
C VAL A 39 2.85 -10.25 -9.88
N VAL A 40 2.92 -11.09 -10.93
CA VAL A 40 3.96 -10.98 -11.96
C VAL A 40 3.96 -9.58 -12.57
N PHE A 41 2.79 -9.08 -12.98
CA PHE A 41 2.63 -7.72 -13.51
C PHE A 41 3.17 -6.65 -12.58
N THR A 42 2.85 -6.71 -11.28
CA THR A 42 3.28 -5.72 -10.29
C THR A 42 4.81 -5.64 -10.21
N PHE A 43 5.49 -6.79 -10.21
CA PHE A 43 6.94 -6.84 -10.07
C PHE A 43 7.67 -6.60 -11.39
N ASP A 44 7.10 -6.99 -12.53
CA ASP A 44 7.60 -6.62 -13.87
C ASP A 44 7.53 -5.10 -14.07
N ARG A 45 6.45 -4.46 -13.59
CA ARG A 45 6.33 -2.99 -13.57
C ARG A 45 7.43 -2.35 -12.71
N MET A 46 7.75 -2.93 -11.56
CA MET A 46 8.84 -2.43 -10.73
C MET A 46 10.20 -2.56 -11.42
N GLU A 47 10.47 -3.66 -12.11
CA GLU A 47 11.67 -3.82 -12.95
C GLU A 47 11.75 -2.74 -14.04
N TRP A 48 10.62 -2.49 -14.73
CA TRP A 48 10.55 -1.44 -15.74
C TRP A 48 10.86 -0.06 -15.15
N LEU A 49 10.34 0.25 -13.96
CA LEU A 49 10.58 1.52 -13.27
C LEU A 49 12.06 1.74 -12.90
N TYR A 50 12.82 0.69 -12.57
CA TYR A 50 14.27 0.82 -12.32
C TYR A 50 15.05 1.29 -13.54
N ASN A 51 14.61 0.86 -14.72
CA ASN A 51 15.29 1.14 -15.99
C ASN A 51 14.73 2.39 -16.70
N PHE A 52 13.69 3.01 -16.15
CA PHE A 52 13.01 4.13 -16.77
C PHE A 52 13.78 5.45 -16.58
N THR A 53 14.39 5.94 -17.67
CA THR A 53 15.10 7.23 -17.69
C THR A 53 14.20 8.31 -18.30
N GLY A 54 13.40 9.02 -17.50
CA GLY A 54 12.53 10.05 -18.08
C GLY A 54 11.47 10.66 -17.17
N LEU A 55 11.74 10.85 -15.88
CA LEU A 55 10.76 11.50 -14.99
C LEU A 55 10.53 12.95 -15.44
N ASN A 56 9.33 13.22 -15.93
CA ASN A 56 8.79 14.58 -15.97
C ASN A 56 8.60 15.05 -14.51
N PRO A 57 8.78 16.35 -14.20
CA PRO A 57 8.41 16.87 -12.90
C PRO A 57 6.91 16.63 -12.66
N GLY A 58 6.57 15.82 -11.65
CA GLY A 58 5.21 15.39 -11.35
C GLY A 58 5.06 13.88 -11.17
N TYR A 59 6.09 13.10 -11.53
CA TYR A 59 6.01 11.65 -11.47
C TYR A 59 6.49 11.05 -10.11
N TYR A 60 5.62 10.36 -9.35
CA TYR A 60 5.93 9.62 -8.12
C TYR A 60 6.21 8.12 -8.36
N LEU A 61 7.39 7.66 -7.95
CA LEU A 61 7.72 6.23 -7.90
C LEU A 61 6.98 5.56 -6.73
N PRO A 62 6.71 4.23 -6.80
CA PRO A 62 6.27 3.51 -5.62
C PRO A 62 7.31 3.72 -4.50
N TYR A 63 6.86 3.95 -3.28
CA TYR A 63 7.74 4.31 -2.18
C TYR A 63 7.64 3.27 -1.06
N PRO A 64 8.77 2.78 -0.50
CA PRO A 64 10.16 3.06 -0.87
C PRO A 64 10.73 2.05 -1.88
N ILE A 65 10.82 2.40 -3.17
CA ILE A 65 11.42 1.54 -4.23
C ILE A 65 12.93 1.33 -4.02
N GLU A 66 13.60 2.24 -3.31
CA GLU A 66 15.03 2.19 -3.01
C GLU A 66 15.42 1.06 -2.04
N LEU A 67 14.47 0.50 -1.28
CA LEU A 67 14.75 -0.66 -0.41
C LEU A 67 14.91 -1.97 -1.20
N TYR A 68 14.51 -1.97 -2.47
CA TYR A 68 14.43 -3.14 -3.33
C TYR A 68 15.65 -3.26 -4.27
N VAL A 69 16.70 -2.47 -4.01
CA VAL A 69 17.99 -2.52 -4.71
C VAL A 69 19.11 -2.77 -3.71
N PHE A 70 20.10 -3.57 -4.12
CA PHE A 70 21.33 -3.74 -3.36
C PHE A 70 22.17 -2.45 -3.39
N PRO A 71 23.14 -2.28 -2.45
CA PRO A 71 24.02 -1.10 -2.43
C PRO A 71 24.81 -0.86 -3.73
N ASN A 72 25.01 -1.89 -4.54
CA ASN A 72 25.67 -1.80 -5.84
C ASN A 72 24.74 -1.38 -6.99
N GLY A 73 23.46 -1.10 -6.70
CA GLY A 73 22.44 -0.71 -7.68
C GLY A 73 21.73 -1.86 -8.39
N THR A 74 22.06 -3.12 -8.07
CA THR A 74 21.38 -4.29 -8.65
C THR A 74 20.02 -4.47 -7.99
N PRO A 75 18.90 -4.62 -8.73
CA PRO A 75 17.61 -4.98 -8.14
C PRO A 75 17.70 -6.27 -7.33
N ILE A 76 17.02 -6.33 -6.19
CA ILE A 76 17.02 -7.54 -5.34
C ILE A 76 16.26 -8.67 -6.04
N ILE A 77 15.08 -8.34 -6.56
CA ILE A 77 14.25 -9.24 -7.35
C ILE A 77 14.79 -9.24 -8.78
N LYS A 78 15.09 -10.43 -9.28
CA LYS A 78 15.51 -10.65 -10.66
C LYS A 78 14.30 -10.78 -11.59
N ASP A 79 13.38 -11.67 -11.24
CA ASP A 79 12.13 -11.90 -11.96
C ASP A 79 11.11 -12.62 -11.03
N VAL A 80 9.85 -12.64 -11.45
CA VAL A 80 8.78 -13.38 -10.78
C VAL A 80 8.15 -14.36 -11.77
N VAL A 81 8.12 -15.64 -11.40
CA VAL A 81 7.59 -16.71 -12.25
C VAL A 81 6.23 -17.16 -11.73
N LYS A 82 5.22 -17.16 -12.60
CA LYS A 82 3.94 -17.82 -12.36
C LYS A 82 4.12 -19.34 -12.43
N ASN A 83 3.96 -20.02 -11.29
CA ASN A 83 3.95 -21.49 -11.24
C ASN A 83 2.55 -22.06 -11.53
N SER A 84 1.51 -21.33 -11.09
CA SER A 84 0.08 -21.59 -11.34
C SER A 84 -0.73 -20.33 -11.03
N ASP A 85 -2.05 -20.32 -11.23
CA ASP A 85 -2.90 -19.16 -10.93
C ASP A 85 -2.83 -18.69 -9.47
N TYR A 86 -2.44 -19.56 -8.53
CA TYR A 86 -2.32 -19.23 -7.11
C TYR A 86 -0.96 -19.60 -6.53
N SER A 87 0.10 -19.58 -7.34
CA SER A 87 1.47 -19.75 -6.85
C SER A 87 2.46 -19.01 -7.74
N VAL A 88 3.36 -18.26 -7.10
CA VAL A 88 4.47 -17.54 -7.75
C VAL A 88 5.80 -17.89 -7.09
N THR A 89 6.88 -17.80 -7.85
CA THR A 89 8.26 -17.87 -7.33
C THR A 89 8.97 -16.56 -7.64
N PHE A 90 9.52 -15.93 -6.60
CA PHE A 90 10.45 -14.81 -6.73
C PHE A 90 11.85 -15.37 -6.89
N ASN A 91 12.52 -15.02 -8.00
CA ASN A 91 13.94 -15.30 -8.18
C ASN A 91 14.74 -14.05 -7.82
N LEU A 92 15.76 -14.19 -7.01
CA LEU A 92 16.60 -13.08 -6.55
C LEU A 92 17.92 -13.02 -7.32
N ASN A 93 18.47 -11.81 -7.46
CA ASN A 93 19.82 -11.63 -8.03
C ASN A 93 20.93 -12.10 -7.07
N ASP A 94 20.70 -12.02 -5.76
CA ASP A 94 21.56 -12.59 -4.71
C ASP A 94 20.73 -12.83 -3.43
N LYS A 95 21.30 -13.53 -2.44
CA LYS A 95 20.68 -13.76 -1.14
C LYS A 95 20.37 -12.44 -0.44
N TYR A 96 19.14 -12.29 0.03
CA TYR A 96 18.72 -11.12 0.80
C TYR A 96 17.89 -11.55 2.01
N ALA A 97 18.50 -11.53 3.19
CA ALA A 97 17.88 -12.04 4.41
C ALA A 97 16.53 -11.38 4.76
N PRO A 98 16.32 -10.06 4.58
CA PRO A 98 15.04 -9.42 4.91
C PRO A 98 14.06 -9.39 3.71
N PHE A 99 14.16 -10.34 2.77
CA PHE A 99 13.29 -10.36 1.59
C PHE A 99 11.80 -10.49 1.95
N GLU A 100 11.45 -11.32 2.93
CA GLU A 100 10.05 -11.48 3.35
C GLU A 100 9.47 -10.19 3.95
N ASP A 101 10.28 -9.46 4.73
CA ASP A 101 9.90 -8.16 5.27
C ASP A 101 9.78 -7.11 4.16
N LEU A 102 10.65 -7.19 3.15
CA LEU A 102 10.62 -6.30 1.99
C LEU A 102 9.27 -6.37 1.26
N LEU A 103 8.69 -7.58 1.11
CA LEU A 103 7.37 -7.78 0.51
C LEU A 103 6.21 -7.16 1.31
N CYS A 104 6.45 -6.71 2.54
CA CYS A 104 5.44 -6.04 3.37
C CYS A 104 5.46 -4.50 3.23
N TYR A 105 6.38 -3.93 2.45
CA TYR A 105 6.44 -2.50 2.20
C TYR A 105 5.44 -2.06 1.10
N PRO A 106 4.97 -0.79 1.12
CA PRO A 106 3.93 -0.33 0.18
C PRO A 106 4.29 -0.47 -1.30
N ALA A 107 5.58 -0.43 -1.66
CA ALA A 107 6.02 -0.65 -3.03
C ALA A 107 5.71 -2.07 -3.57
N SER A 108 5.42 -3.05 -2.70
CA SER A 108 4.95 -4.40 -3.06
C SER A 108 3.42 -4.53 -3.12
N SER A 109 2.67 -3.42 -3.06
CA SER A 109 1.21 -3.47 -3.19
C SER A 109 0.81 -4.01 -4.56
N ILE A 110 -0.03 -5.05 -4.57
CA ILE A 110 -0.42 -5.73 -5.80
C ILE A 110 -1.39 -4.86 -6.61
N LEU A 111 -1.03 -4.64 -7.87
CA LEU A 111 -1.82 -3.96 -8.89
C LEU A 111 -2.41 -5.01 -9.84
N THR A 112 -3.60 -4.77 -10.37
CA THR A 112 -4.18 -5.70 -11.36
C THR A 112 -3.55 -5.53 -12.74
N ASP A 113 -3.31 -6.65 -13.42
CA ASP A 113 -2.78 -6.70 -14.79
C ASP A 113 -3.80 -6.28 -15.86
N THR A 114 -5.09 -6.31 -15.53
CA THR A 114 -6.17 -6.04 -16.49
C THR A 114 -6.50 -4.56 -16.67
N TYR A 115 -6.03 -3.71 -15.76
CA TYR A 115 -6.41 -2.31 -15.68
C TYR A 115 -5.22 -1.37 -15.82
N TYR A 116 -4.11 -1.70 -15.16
CA TYR A 116 -2.90 -0.91 -15.25
C TYR A 116 -2.02 -1.36 -16.41
N ASN A 117 -1.18 -0.45 -16.91
CA ASN A 117 -0.19 -0.77 -17.94
C ASN A 117 1.23 -0.73 -17.36
N ILE A 118 2.07 -1.67 -17.75
CA ILE A 118 3.47 -1.76 -17.34
C ILE A 118 4.28 -0.50 -17.71
N THR A 119 3.95 0.12 -18.86
CA THR A 119 4.61 1.35 -19.36
C THR A 119 3.88 2.63 -18.95
N GLY A 120 2.71 2.51 -18.32
CA GLY A 120 2.09 3.63 -17.66
C GLY A 120 2.94 3.94 -16.43
N GLY A 121 3.74 4.99 -16.46
CA GLY A 121 4.23 5.55 -15.20
C GLY A 121 3.03 5.77 -14.28
N ILE A 122 3.21 5.49 -12.98
CA ILE A 122 2.36 5.91 -11.85
C ILE A 122 0.89 5.47 -11.93
N VAL A 123 0.42 4.85 -10.85
CA VAL A 123 -1.01 4.89 -10.53
C VAL A 123 -1.29 6.35 -10.15
N GLU A 124 -1.71 7.17 -11.12
CA GLU A 124 -2.19 8.51 -10.79
C GLU A 124 -3.32 8.33 -9.76
N ILE A 125 -3.30 9.13 -8.69
CA ILE A 125 -4.44 9.19 -7.78
C ILE A 125 -5.46 10.09 -8.49
N ASP A 126 -6.09 9.53 -9.52
CA ASP A 126 -7.28 10.06 -10.16
C ASP A 126 -8.48 9.19 -9.78
N ASP A 127 -9.60 9.33 -10.49
CA ASP A 127 -10.82 8.56 -10.23
C ASP A 127 -10.69 7.04 -10.49
N ASP A 128 -9.49 6.56 -10.84
CA ASP A 128 -9.21 5.25 -11.41
C ASP A 128 -8.19 4.45 -10.56
N VAL A 129 -8.32 4.46 -9.22
CA VAL A 129 -7.48 3.63 -8.33
C VAL A 129 -8.16 2.29 -8.01
N MET A 130 -7.60 1.20 -8.54
CA MET A 130 -8.05 -0.17 -8.30
C MET A 130 -7.11 -0.93 -7.37
N GLY A 131 -7.69 -1.65 -6.41
CA GLY A 131 -6.97 -2.56 -5.52
C GLY A 131 -7.87 -3.67 -4.97
N THR A 132 -7.32 -4.47 -4.05
CA THR A 132 -8.05 -5.51 -3.31
C THR A 132 -8.36 -5.09 -1.87
N GLY A 133 -8.14 -3.81 -1.54
CA GLY A 133 -8.25 -3.26 -0.20
C GLY A 133 -9.69 -3.02 0.28
N PRO A 134 -9.86 -2.65 1.56
CA PRO A 134 -11.18 -2.52 2.20
C PRO A 134 -12.00 -1.30 1.75
N PHE A 135 -11.39 -0.32 1.09
CA PHE A 135 -12.05 0.90 0.63
C PHE A 135 -11.77 1.12 -0.85
N VAL A 136 -12.79 1.57 -1.56
CA VAL A 136 -12.74 1.97 -2.98
C VAL A 136 -12.64 3.48 -3.04
N PHE A 137 -11.80 3.99 -3.94
CA PHE A 137 -11.72 5.42 -4.22
C PHE A 137 -13.09 5.95 -4.67
N ASP A 138 -13.46 7.15 -4.23
CA ASP A 138 -14.70 7.81 -4.65
C ASP A 138 -14.42 9.19 -5.25
N HIS A 139 -13.73 10.06 -4.52
CA HIS A 139 -13.51 11.43 -4.95
C HIS A 139 -12.23 12.03 -4.37
N TYR A 140 -11.52 12.83 -5.18
CA TYR A 140 -10.43 13.67 -4.71
C TYR A 140 -10.58 15.11 -5.19
N GLN A 141 -10.55 16.05 -4.25
CA GLN A 141 -10.41 17.47 -4.51
C GLN A 141 -9.08 17.97 -3.94
N LEU A 142 -8.16 18.32 -4.83
CA LEU A 142 -6.81 18.77 -4.47
C LEU A 142 -6.84 19.90 -3.43
N GLY A 143 -6.23 19.64 -2.28
CA GLY A 143 -6.12 20.60 -1.17
C GLY A 143 -7.41 20.81 -0.39
N VAL A 144 -8.43 19.96 -0.56
CA VAL A 144 -9.70 20.04 0.15
C VAL A 144 -10.03 18.70 0.81
N GLU A 145 -10.26 17.64 0.04
CA GLU A 145 -10.68 16.35 0.60
C GLU A 145 -10.37 15.16 -0.32
N LEU A 146 -10.26 13.98 0.28
CA LEU A 146 -10.29 12.66 -0.36
C LEU A 146 -11.37 11.82 0.31
N THR A 147 -12.28 11.26 -0.47
CA THR A 147 -13.36 10.39 0.00
C THR A 147 -13.20 8.99 -0.60
N MET A 148 -13.47 7.98 0.23
CA MET A 148 -13.48 6.57 -0.15
C MET A 148 -14.66 5.88 0.53
N HIS A 149 -15.23 4.86 -0.11
CA HIS A 149 -16.34 4.08 0.44
C HIS A 149 -15.95 2.63 0.67
N ALA A 150 -16.58 1.98 1.66
CA ALA A 150 -16.27 0.60 2.00
C ALA A 150 -16.55 -0.37 0.84
N TYR A 151 -15.57 -1.22 0.52
CA TYR A 151 -15.73 -2.26 -0.48
C TYR A 151 -16.56 -3.42 0.10
N ALA A 152 -17.78 -3.59 -0.40
CA ALA A 152 -18.73 -4.57 0.12
C ALA A 152 -18.21 -6.03 0.04
N ASN A 153 -17.39 -6.33 -0.97
CA ASN A 153 -16.83 -7.66 -1.22
C ASN A 153 -15.41 -7.82 -0.68
N TYR A 154 -14.95 -6.95 0.24
CA TYR A 154 -13.61 -7.07 0.81
C TYR A 154 -13.42 -8.45 1.46
N TRP A 155 -12.33 -9.12 1.10
CA TRP A 155 -12.09 -10.53 1.39
C TRP A 155 -11.86 -10.84 2.88
N GLN A 156 -11.57 -9.83 3.72
CA GLN A 156 -11.54 -9.98 5.19
C GLN A 156 -12.85 -9.54 5.88
N GLY A 157 -13.90 -9.30 5.11
CA GLY A 157 -15.18 -8.77 5.58
C GLY A 157 -15.24 -7.24 5.47
N LYS A 158 -16.39 -6.73 5.02
CA LYS A 158 -16.62 -5.29 4.82
C LYS A 158 -16.21 -4.47 6.05
N ALA A 159 -15.54 -3.35 5.81
CA ALA A 159 -15.25 -2.37 6.86
C ALA A 159 -16.53 -1.95 7.60
N GLN A 160 -16.41 -1.72 8.91
CA GLN A 160 -17.54 -1.26 9.75
C GLN A 160 -17.87 0.22 9.52
N ILE A 161 -16.94 0.97 8.93
CA ILE A 161 -17.10 2.37 8.53
C ILE A 161 -17.48 2.36 7.05
N ASP A 162 -18.59 3.00 6.70
CA ASP A 162 -19.08 3.04 5.32
C ASP A 162 -18.32 4.02 4.43
N GLU A 163 -17.85 5.14 4.99
CA GLU A 163 -17.13 6.20 4.27
C GLU A 163 -15.93 6.66 5.08
N LEU A 164 -14.77 6.76 4.41
CA LEU A 164 -13.59 7.43 4.94
C LEU A 164 -13.40 8.75 4.20
N LYS A 165 -13.34 9.83 4.97
CA LYS A 165 -13.10 11.17 4.46
C LYS A 165 -11.84 11.76 5.08
N PHE A 166 -10.83 12.01 4.26
CA PHE A 166 -9.64 12.74 4.63
C PHE A 166 -9.86 14.21 4.29
N VAL A 167 -9.86 15.08 5.29
CA VAL A 167 -10.06 16.52 5.11
C VAL A 167 -8.73 17.26 5.26
N GLU A 168 -8.40 18.11 4.29
CA GLU A 168 -7.18 18.92 4.31
C GLU A 168 -7.39 20.16 5.19
N ILE A 169 -6.88 20.12 6.42
CA ILE A 169 -6.85 21.27 7.33
C ILE A 169 -5.39 21.68 7.55
N ARG A 170 -4.93 22.63 6.73
CA ARG A 170 -3.52 23.08 6.69
C ARG A 170 -3.04 23.74 7.98
N ASN A 171 -3.90 24.51 8.64
CA ASN A 171 -3.52 25.20 9.86
C ASN A 171 -3.62 24.25 11.07
N ASP A 172 -2.51 24.04 11.77
CA ASP A 172 -2.44 23.04 12.85
C ASP A 172 -3.38 23.36 14.01
N ASP A 173 -3.48 24.63 14.43
CA ASP A 173 -4.42 25.03 15.48
C ASP A 173 -5.86 24.71 15.09
N SER A 174 -6.24 25.00 13.83
CA SER A 174 -7.56 24.70 13.29
C SER A 174 -7.82 23.20 13.25
N ARG A 175 -6.83 22.39 12.86
CA ARG A 175 -6.95 20.93 12.79
C ARG A 175 -7.10 20.30 14.18
N ASN A 176 -6.41 20.82 15.18
CA ASN A 176 -6.57 20.34 16.57
C ASN A 176 -7.92 20.76 17.15
N ASN A 177 -8.36 21.99 16.88
CA ASN A 177 -9.69 22.43 17.28
C ASN A 177 -10.81 21.64 16.59
N ALA A 178 -10.61 21.21 15.33
CA ALA A 178 -11.57 20.38 14.63
C ALA A 178 -11.82 19.04 15.32
N LEU A 179 -10.79 18.44 15.96
CA LEU A 179 -10.99 17.25 16.78
C LEU A 179 -11.80 17.57 18.05
N LEU A 180 -11.47 18.66 18.75
CA LEU A 180 -12.21 19.09 19.94
C LEU A 180 -13.68 19.36 19.65
N THR A 181 -14.01 19.89 18.47
CA THR A 181 -15.39 20.19 18.08
C THR A 181 -16.13 18.99 17.49
N GLY A 182 -15.46 17.84 17.31
CA GLY A 182 -16.03 16.67 16.64
C GLY A 182 -16.24 16.85 15.14
N SER A 183 -15.55 17.82 14.51
CA SER A 183 -15.59 18.02 13.05
C SER A 183 -14.71 17.01 12.30
N ILE A 184 -13.76 16.37 13.00
CA ILE A 184 -12.99 15.21 12.53
C ILE A 184 -12.95 14.18 13.65
N ASP A 185 -12.91 12.90 13.29
CA ASP A 185 -12.87 11.79 14.26
C ASP A 185 -11.44 11.33 14.59
N PHE A 186 -10.47 11.65 13.72
CA PHE A 186 -9.09 11.20 13.85
C PHE A 186 -8.10 12.33 13.55
N LEU A 187 -7.10 12.47 14.43
CA LEU A 187 -6.01 13.42 14.27
C LEU A 187 -4.66 12.73 14.41
N LYS A 188 -3.84 12.82 13.36
CA LYS A 188 -2.43 12.42 13.40
C LYS A 188 -1.56 13.59 13.86
N ASP A 189 -0.55 13.27 14.68
CA ASP A 189 0.47 14.21 15.18
C ASP A 189 -0.16 15.49 15.81
N PRO A 190 -0.94 15.36 16.91
CA PRO A 190 -1.52 16.50 17.61
C PRO A 190 -0.45 17.47 18.10
N LEU A 191 -0.81 18.75 18.22
CA LEU A 191 0.10 19.76 18.75
C LEU A 191 0.40 19.47 20.24
N PRO A 192 1.66 19.52 20.69
CA PRO A 192 2.00 19.23 22.08
C PRO A 192 1.21 20.05 23.10
N LYS A 193 0.92 21.32 22.79
CA LYS A 193 0.13 22.22 23.65
C LYS A 193 -1.35 21.83 23.77
N MET A 194 -1.88 21.01 22.86
CA MET A 194 -3.28 20.57 22.84
C MET A 194 -3.48 19.24 23.59
N LEU A 195 -2.38 18.52 23.89
CA LEU A 195 -2.44 17.21 24.54
C LEU A 195 -3.16 17.25 25.89
N GLU A 196 -2.89 18.26 26.71
CA GLU A 196 -3.55 18.39 28.02
C GLU A 196 -5.08 18.48 27.87
N ALA A 197 -5.56 19.28 26.91
CA ALA A 197 -6.98 19.37 26.62
C ALA A 197 -7.56 18.03 26.14
N PHE A 198 -6.86 17.33 25.24
CA PHE A 198 -7.29 16.02 24.74
C PHE A 198 -7.35 14.95 25.83
N TYR A 199 -6.42 14.93 26.78
CA TYR A 199 -6.47 13.98 27.90
C TYR A 199 -7.64 14.23 28.85
N THR A 200 -8.17 15.46 28.89
CA THR A 200 -9.30 15.82 29.74
C THR A 200 -10.65 15.67 29.07
N GLU A 201 -10.69 15.51 27.74
CA GLU A 201 -11.92 15.35 26.99
C GLU A 201 -12.35 13.87 26.97
N PRO A 202 -13.46 13.48 27.63
CA PRO A 202 -13.87 12.07 27.77
C PRO A 202 -14.09 11.34 26.44
N ASP A 203 -14.47 12.06 25.39
CA ASP A 203 -14.75 11.48 24.07
C ASP A 203 -13.50 11.36 23.17
N ILE A 204 -12.34 11.84 23.64
CA ILE A 204 -11.08 11.78 22.90
C ILE A 204 -10.13 10.77 23.55
N ASN A 205 -9.70 9.79 22.76
CA ASN A 205 -8.69 8.84 23.17
C ASN A 205 -7.32 9.16 22.53
N VAL A 206 -6.34 9.51 23.37
CA VAL A 206 -4.98 9.81 22.90
C VAL A 206 -4.13 8.53 22.91
N LEU A 207 -3.74 8.06 21.73
CA LEU A 207 -2.89 6.88 21.55
C LEU A 207 -1.44 7.30 21.29
N ASN A 208 -0.53 6.90 22.19
CA ASN A 208 0.91 7.05 21.97
C ASN A 208 1.47 5.80 21.28
N GLN A 209 1.77 5.90 19.99
CA GLN A 209 2.34 4.80 19.20
C GLN A 209 3.88 4.71 19.25
N GLY A 210 4.53 5.41 20.21
CA GLY A 210 5.95 5.21 20.48
C GLY A 210 6.88 5.69 19.35
N ARG A 211 6.56 6.83 18.73
CA ARG A 211 7.43 7.42 17.70
C ARG A 211 8.76 7.80 18.34
N ILE A 212 9.81 7.05 18.01
CA ILE A 212 11.19 7.51 18.14
C ILE A 212 11.31 8.58 17.06
N SER A 213 11.41 9.85 17.47
CA SER A 213 11.60 10.97 16.56
C SER A 213 12.81 10.70 15.62
N PRO A 214 12.76 11.12 14.35
CA PRO A 214 13.92 11.05 13.46
C PRO A 214 15.13 11.82 14.01
#